data_AF-A0AAW0AMV9-F1
#
_entry.id   AF-A0AAW0AMV9-F1
#
_cell.length_a   1.000
_cell.length_b   1.000
_cell.length_c   1.000
_cell.angle_alpha   90.00
_cell.angle_beta   90.00
_cell.angle_gamma   90.00
#
_symmetry.space_group_name_H-M   'P 1'
#
loop_
_entity.id
_entity.type
_entity.pdbx_description
1 polymer ?
#
loop_
_entity_poly.entity_id
_entity_poly.type
_entity_poly.pdbx_seq_one_letter_code
_entity_poly.pdbx_strand_id
1 'polypeptide(L)'
;MLSVLFTETGILPVRYRRAILALGYAIYLVGIDRQDDLTRAAFRESFRLAVANLPSWSSDIRWVLASLPSPVHISLDSLLTARSIEKVMDRVLSACECDLQMQVSTLVKTQFLKHRLERDDAGRLVTLGLRHYLRLVNPSHRVAYTRFLVSDHKLAIEELRHANRSWRYVERELRLCRFCHAGVEDECHALLICSGHPSLSRLRADFLRDVFMSQPDLRRLTSVPAYDFLLALVANHNLTARVAKLVYDVFELYKAKEIWVPPSHFLRADSQ
;
A
#
# COMPACT_ATOMS: atom_id res chain seq x y z
N MET A 1 -0.27 -4.49 8.40
CA MET A 1 -0.61 -3.85 7.12
C MET A 1 0.25 -4.47 6.02
N LEU A 2 -0.04 -5.72 5.64
CA LEU A 2 0.79 -6.47 4.67
C LEU A 2 0.49 -6.08 3.22
N SER A 3 -0.70 -5.58 2.91
CA SER A 3 -1.08 -5.12 1.57
C SER A 3 -0.11 -4.10 0.99
N VAL A 4 0.28 -3.11 1.80
CA VAL A 4 1.24 -2.06 1.41
C VAL A 4 2.60 -2.63 1.04
N LEU A 5 3.07 -3.68 1.72
CA LEU A 5 4.32 -4.34 1.32
C LEU A 5 4.22 -4.81 -0.13
N PHE A 6 3.13 -5.47 -0.50
CA PHE A 6 2.95 -6.02 -1.84
C PHE A 6 2.78 -4.90 -2.88
N THR A 7 1.90 -3.92 -2.63
CA THR A 7 1.65 -2.82 -3.58
C THR A 7 2.86 -1.92 -3.81
N GLU A 8 3.70 -1.73 -2.78
CA GLU A 8 4.83 -0.83 -2.88
C GLU A 8 6.13 -1.50 -3.34
N THR A 9 6.27 -2.82 -3.21
CA THR A 9 7.46 -3.56 -3.65
C THR A 9 7.27 -4.34 -4.95
N GLY A 10 6.03 -4.56 -5.38
CA GLY A 10 5.70 -5.42 -6.53
C GLY A 10 5.80 -6.92 -6.23
N ILE A 11 6.01 -7.31 -4.97
CA ILE A 11 6.04 -8.72 -4.58
C ILE A 11 4.62 -9.28 -4.56
N LEU A 12 4.41 -10.43 -5.19
CA LEU A 12 3.13 -11.15 -5.13
C LEU A 12 2.93 -11.79 -3.73
N PRO A 13 1.72 -11.68 -3.13
CA PRO A 13 1.42 -12.43 -1.94
C PRO A 13 1.57 -13.95 -2.18
N VAL A 14 2.13 -14.66 -1.20
CA VAL A 14 2.53 -16.07 -1.33
C VAL A 14 1.41 -16.97 -1.86
N ARG A 15 0.16 -16.76 -1.42
CA ARG A 15 -1.01 -17.51 -1.89
C ARG A 15 -1.25 -17.39 -3.40
N TYR A 16 -1.20 -16.18 -3.94
CA TYR A 16 -1.34 -15.93 -5.38
C TYR A 16 -0.12 -16.45 -6.14
N ARG A 17 1.09 -16.22 -5.60
CA ARG A 17 2.32 -16.72 -6.23
C ARG A 17 2.34 -18.25 -6.34
N ARG A 18 1.93 -18.98 -5.30
CA ARG A 18 1.85 -20.44 -5.32
C ARG A 18 0.82 -20.95 -6.32
N ALA A 19 -0.35 -20.32 -6.41
CA ALA A 19 -1.36 -20.66 -7.41
C ALA A 19 -0.82 -20.47 -8.85
N ILE A 20 -0.16 -19.34 -9.11
CA ILE A 20 0.49 -19.04 -10.40
C ILE A 20 1.57 -20.08 -10.75
N LEU A 21 2.40 -20.49 -9.79
CA LEU A 21 3.41 -21.52 -10.01
C LEU A 21 2.79 -22.89 -10.32
N ALA A 22 1.73 -23.27 -9.62
CA ALA A 22 1.01 -24.52 -9.88
C ALA A 22 0.39 -24.54 -11.29
N LEU A 23 -0.22 -23.42 -11.70
CA LEU A 23 -0.75 -23.25 -13.06
C LEU A 23 0.35 -23.25 -14.12
N GLY A 24 1.50 -22.60 -13.86
CA GLY A 24 2.66 -22.66 -14.75
C GLY A 24 3.20 -24.08 -14.91
N TYR A 25 3.19 -24.89 -13.85
CA TYR A 25 3.52 -26.31 -13.94
C TYR A 25 2.47 -27.08 -14.76
N ALA A 26 1.18 -26.76 -14.63
CA ALA A 26 0.13 -27.36 -15.47
C ALA A 26 0.32 -27.04 -16.97
N ILE A 27 0.75 -25.82 -17.31
CA ILE A 27 1.12 -25.47 -18.70
C ILE A 27 2.23 -26.40 -19.22
N TYR A 28 3.29 -26.57 -18.42
CA TYR A 28 4.39 -27.48 -18.76
C TYR A 28 3.87 -28.90 -19.02
N LEU A 29 3.04 -29.45 -18.13
CA LEU A 29 2.49 -30.81 -18.25
C LEU A 29 1.64 -31.01 -19.51
N VAL A 30 0.84 -30.02 -19.88
CA VAL A 30 0.01 -30.07 -21.08
C VAL A 30 0.84 -29.98 -22.36
N GLY A 31 1.96 -29.25 -22.33
CA GLY A 31 2.88 -29.06 -23.44
C GLY A 31 3.84 -30.23 -23.70
N ILE A 32 3.86 -31.27 -22.86
CA ILE A 32 4.69 -32.45 -23.12
C ILE A 32 4.12 -33.22 -24.32
N ASP A 33 4.87 -33.28 -25.42
CA ASP A 33 4.42 -33.97 -26.65
C ASP A 33 4.58 -35.50 -26.59
N ARG A 34 5.56 -36.00 -25.82
CA ARG A 34 5.84 -37.43 -25.69
C ARG A 34 4.65 -38.18 -25.10
N GLN A 35 4.22 -39.24 -25.78
CA GLN A 35 3.08 -40.06 -25.36
C GLN A 35 3.38 -40.92 -24.12
N ASP A 36 4.62 -41.38 -23.95
CA ASP A 36 5.04 -42.26 -22.85
C ASP A 36 5.61 -41.49 -21.64
N ASP A 37 5.39 -40.18 -21.56
CA ASP A 37 5.85 -39.41 -20.41
C ASP A 37 4.97 -39.69 -19.18
N LEU A 38 5.59 -40.24 -18.13
CA LEU A 38 4.91 -40.58 -16.89
C LEU A 38 4.27 -39.36 -16.20
N THR A 39 4.88 -38.19 -16.31
CA THR A 39 4.35 -36.95 -15.72
C THR A 39 3.06 -36.53 -16.41
N ARG A 40 3.02 -36.59 -17.74
CA ARG A 40 1.81 -36.32 -18.52
C ARG A 40 0.71 -37.33 -18.24
N ALA A 41 1.06 -38.61 -18.12
CA ALA A 41 0.12 -39.67 -17.77
C ALA A 41 -0.49 -39.44 -16.37
N ALA A 42 0.34 -39.12 -15.37
CA ALA A 42 -0.10 -38.79 -14.02
C ALA A 42 -1.01 -37.56 -13.99
N PHE A 43 -0.71 -36.53 -14.78
CA PHE A 43 -1.57 -35.35 -14.90
C PHE A 43 -2.94 -35.68 -15.49
N ARG A 44 -2.99 -36.46 -16.58
CA ARG A 44 -4.25 -36.92 -17.18
C ARG A 44 -5.07 -37.74 -16.19
N GLU A 45 -4.43 -38.60 -15.41
CA GLU A 45 -5.12 -39.38 -14.39
C GLU A 45 -5.64 -38.50 -13.25
N SER A 46 -4.83 -37.55 -12.78
CA SER A 46 -5.31 -36.53 -11.84
C SER A 46 -6.52 -35.76 -12.38
N PHE A 47 -6.55 -35.44 -13.67
CA PHE A 47 -7.70 -34.78 -14.27
C PHE A 47 -8.95 -35.68 -14.26
N ARG A 48 -8.81 -36.96 -14.64
CA ARG A 48 -9.92 -37.94 -14.59
C ARG A 48 -10.48 -38.09 -13.19
N LEU A 49 -9.63 -38.20 -12.18
CA LEU A 49 -10.02 -38.25 -10.78
C LEU A 49 -10.82 -37.01 -10.39
N ALA A 50 -10.35 -35.82 -10.78
CA ALA A 50 -11.07 -34.57 -10.50
C ALA A 50 -12.46 -34.53 -11.17
N VAL A 51 -12.60 -35.01 -12.40
CA VAL A 51 -13.90 -35.12 -13.10
C VAL A 51 -14.83 -36.10 -12.39
N ALA A 52 -14.28 -37.18 -11.83
CA ALA A 52 -15.02 -38.13 -11.00
C ALA A 52 -15.29 -37.62 -9.56
N ASN A 53 -14.97 -36.35 -9.26
CA ASN A 53 -15.06 -35.73 -7.92
C ASN A 53 -14.21 -36.43 -6.85
N LEU A 54 -13.12 -37.08 -7.25
CA LEU A 54 -12.15 -37.69 -6.34
C LEU A 54 -10.97 -36.75 -6.06
N PRO A 55 -10.35 -36.84 -4.86
CA PRO A 55 -9.17 -36.05 -4.52
C PRO A 55 -8.02 -36.29 -5.48
N SER A 56 -7.42 -35.20 -5.97
CA SER A 56 -6.31 -35.21 -6.92
C SER A 56 -5.67 -33.83 -7.01
N TRP A 57 -4.49 -33.74 -7.63
CA TRP A 57 -3.82 -32.46 -7.84
C TRP A 57 -4.67 -31.45 -8.64
N SER A 58 -5.42 -31.92 -9.64
CA SER A 58 -6.33 -31.10 -10.45
C SER A 58 -7.53 -30.57 -9.64
N SER A 59 -8.10 -31.38 -8.73
CA SER A 59 -9.14 -30.90 -7.82
C SER A 59 -8.58 -29.90 -6.81
N ASP A 60 -7.34 -30.10 -6.36
CA ASP A 60 -6.68 -29.19 -5.42
C ASP A 60 -6.42 -27.83 -6.06
N ILE A 61 -5.99 -27.77 -7.32
CA ILE A 61 -5.86 -26.49 -8.07
C ILE A 61 -7.20 -25.75 -8.04
N ARG A 62 -8.30 -26.40 -8.40
CA ARG A 62 -9.63 -25.78 -8.41
C ARG A 62 -10.02 -25.28 -7.00
N TRP A 63 -9.73 -26.07 -5.97
CA TRP A 63 -10.03 -25.70 -4.58
C TRP A 63 -9.19 -24.52 -4.09
N VAL A 64 -7.88 -24.51 -4.36
CA VAL A 64 -6.97 -23.41 -4.01
C VAL A 64 -7.43 -22.10 -4.67
N LEU A 65 -7.80 -22.15 -5.95
CA LEU A 65 -8.27 -20.97 -6.68
C LEU A 65 -9.60 -20.43 -6.12
N ALA A 66 -10.52 -21.31 -5.74
CA ALA A 66 -11.77 -20.92 -5.10
C ALA A 66 -11.57 -20.37 -3.68
N SER A 67 -10.47 -20.74 -3.02
CA SER A 67 -10.13 -20.36 -1.64
C SER A 67 -9.26 -19.09 -1.55
N LEU A 68 -8.98 -18.43 -2.68
CA LEU A 68 -8.32 -17.12 -2.70
C LEU A 68 -9.24 -16.04 -2.07
N PRO A 69 -8.68 -14.98 -1.46
CA PRO A 69 -9.47 -13.87 -0.90
C PRO A 69 -10.47 -13.26 -1.89
N SER A 70 -10.06 -13.16 -3.16
CA SER A 70 -10.95 -12.97 -4.29
C SER A 70 -11.02 -14.30 -5.07
N PRO A 71 -12.11 -15.07 -4.91
CA PRO A 71 -12.22 -16.41 -5.49
C PRO A 71 -12.13 -16.43 -7.02
N VAL A 72 -11.36 -17.37 -7.57
CA VAL A 72 -11.28 -17.62 -9.01
C VAL A 72 -11.90 -18.97 -9.31
N HIS A 73 -13.16 -18.96 -9.73
CA HIS A 73 -13.86 -20.18 -10.14
C HIS A 73 -13.47 -20.60 -11.56
N ILE A 74 -13.10 -21.86 -11.73
CA ILE A 74 -12.73 -22.45 -13.03
C ILE A 74 -13.53 -23.72 -13.29
N SER A 75 -13.84 -23.97 -14.57
CA SER A 75 -14.14 -25.34 -15.02
C SER A 75 -12.84 -26.14 -15.07
N LEU A 76 -12.88 -27.43 -14.75
CA LEU A 76 -11.72 -28.32 -14.88
C LEU A 76 -11.17 -28.28 -16.31
N ASP A 77 -12.02 -28.17 -17.33
CA ASP A 77 -11.61 -28.08 -18.75
C ASP A 77 -10.63 -26.93 -19.02
N SER A 78 -10.62 -25.90 -18.17
CA SER A 78 -9.66 -24.80 -18.24
C SER A 78 -8.21 -25.25 -18.05
N LEU A 79 -7.98 -26.45 -17.50
CA LEU A 79 -6.67 -27.07 -17.29
C LEU A 79 -6.20 -27.95 -18.45
N LEU A 80 -6.97 -28.07 -19.54
CA LEU A 80 -6.64 -28.96 -20.66
C LEU A 80 -5.68 -28.37 -21.69
N THR A 81 -5.57 -27.04 -21.77
CA THR A 81 -4.73 -26.36 -22.78
C THR A 81 -3.87 -25.29 -22.14
N ALA A 82 -2.66 -25.07 -22.66
CA ALA A 82 -1.78 -24.00 -22.20
C ALA A 82 -2.50 -22.63 -22.26
N ARG A 83 -3.16 -22.33 -23.39
CA ARG A 83 -3.90 -21.09 -23.61
C ARG A 83 -5.05 -20.86 -22.61
N SER A 84 -5.77 -21.92 -22.23
CA SER A 84 -6.83 -21.79 -21.22
C SER A 84 -6.26 -21.58 -19.82
N ILE A 85 -5.14 -22.22 -19.49
CA ILE A 85 -4.46 -22.04 -18.21
C ILE A 85 -3.87 -20.62 -18.10
N GLU A 86 -3.29 -20.08 -19.17
CA GLU A 86 -2.82 -18.68 -19.22
C GLU A 86 -3.94 -17.69 -18.88
N LYS A 87 -5.14 -17.88 -19.44
CA LYS A 87 -6.31 -17.05 -19.08
C LYS A 87 -6.71 -17.20 -17.61
N VAL A 88 -6.54 -18.38 -17.02
CA VAL A 88 -6.76 -18.57 -15.57
C VAL A 88 -5.69 -17.82 -14.77
N MET A 89 -4.42 -17.87 -15.19
CA MET A 89 -3.34 -17.12 -14.55
C MET A 89 -3.60 -15.61 -14.58
N ASP A 90 -4.07 -15.06 -15.70
CA ASP A 90 -4.46 -13.65 -15.81
C ASP A 90 -5.57 -13.30 -14.81
N ARG A 91 -6.60 -14.15 -14.70
CA ARG A 91 -7.69 -13.97 -13.72
C ARG A 91 -7.18 -14.01 -12.27
N VAL A 92 -6.20 -14.85 -11.97
CA VAL A 92 -5.56 -14.92 -10.64
C VAL A 92 -4.79 -13.64 -10.34
N LEU A 93 -4.09 -13.07 -11.32
CA LEU A 93 -3.38 -11.80 -11.17
C LEU A 93 -4.37 -10.65 -10.95
N SER A 94 -5.44 -10.55 -11.76
CA SER A 94 -6.48 -9.53 -11.56
C SER A 94 -7.19 -9.66 -10.21
N ALA A 95 -7.45 -10.89 -9.76
CA ALA A 95 -8.01 -11.15 -8.44
C ALA A 95 -7.07 -10.70 -7.30
N CYS A 96 -5.75 -10.85 -7.49
CA CYS A 96 -4.74 -10.33 -6.55
C CYS A 96 -4.74 -8.81 -6.50
N GLU A 97 -4.74 -8.13 -7.66
CA GLU A 97 -4.75 -6.68 -7.72
C GLU A 97 -6.01 -6.09 -7.10
N CYS A 98 -7.18 -6.68 -7.37
CA CYS A 98 -8.45 -6.30 -6.78
C CYS A 98 -8.45 -6.44 -5.25
N ASP A 99 -7.99 -7.59 -4.72
CA ASP A 99 -7.87 -7.83 -3.27
C ASP A 99 -6.95 -6.78 -2.61
N LEU A 100 -5.78 -6.54 -3.19
CA LEU A 100 -4.82 -5.57 -2.65
C LEU A 100 -5.35 -4.14 -2.71
N GLN A 101 -5.97 -3.75 -3.83
CA GLN A 101 -6.54 -2.41 -3.98
C GLN A 101 -7.68 -2.18 -2.98
N MET A 102 -8.54 -3.18 -2.76
CA MET A 102 -9.60 -3.12 -1.74
C MET A 102 -9.01 -2.93 -0.35
N GLN A 103 -7.98 -3.69 0.01
CA GLN A 103 -7.31 -3.58 1.31
C GLN A 103 -6.65 -2.21 1.50
N VAL A 104 -5.99 -1.67 0.48
CA VAL A 104 -5.38 -0.32 0.56
C VAL A 104 -6.44 0.78 0.63
N SER A 105 -7.54 0.67 -0.11
CA SER A 105 -8.59 1.70 -0.12
C SER A 105 -9.40 1.76 1.18
N THR A 106 -9.57 0.62 1.86
CA THR A 106 -10.39 0.50 3.10
C THR A 106 -9.63 0.93 4.36
N LEU A 107 -8.30 0.89 4.35
CA LEU A 107 -7.51 1.27 5.52
C LEU A 107 -7.47 2.80 5.69
N VAL A 108 -7.66 3.25 6.94
CA VAL A 108 -7.58 4.68 7.29
C VAL A 108 -6.14 5.20 7.17
N LYS A 109 -5.16 4.36 7.54
CA LYS A 109 -3.72 4.67 7.57
C LYS A 109 -3.05 4.77 6.19
N THR A 110 -3.77 4.47 5.12
CA THR A 110 -3.24 4.44 3.75
C THR A 110 -3.80 5.59 2.93
N GLN A 111 -4.23 6.68 3.57
CA GLN A 111 -4.87 7.82 2.91
C GLN A 111 -4.07 8.36 1.69
N PHE A 112 -2.75 8.47 1.81
CA PHE A 112 -1.87 8.91 0.72
C PHE A 112 -1.48 7.80 -0.28
N LEU A 113 -1.92 6.57 -0.05
CA LEU A 113 -1.72 5.41 -0.93
C LEU A 113 -3.00 4.99 -1.67
N LYS A 114 -4.16 5.58 -1.33
CA LYS A 114 -5.43 5.26 -1.99
C LYS A 114 -5.34 5.54 -3.49
N HIS A 115 -5.85 4.60 -4.28
CA HIS A 115 -5.90 4.68 -5.75
C HIS A 115 -4.55 4.90 -6.44
N ARG A 116 -3.43 4.62 -5.75
CA ARG A 116 -2.10 4.80 -6.32
C ARG A 116 -1.74 3.65 -7.27
N LEU A 117 -1.51 4.00 -8.53
CA LEU A 117 -1.09 3.08 -9.58
C LEU A 117 0.34 3.42 -10.04
N GLU A 118 1.16 2.41 -10.29
CA GLU A 118 2.46 2.59 -10.98
C GLU A 118 2.30 2.30 -12.46
N ARG A 119 3.23 2.79 -13.29
CA ARG A 119 3.39 2.30 -14.65
C ARG A 119 4.37 1.13 -14.67
N ASP A 120 3.98 0.02 -15.28
CA ASP A 120 4.90 -1.08 -15.59
C ASP A 120 5.82 -0.73 -16.78
N ASP A 121 6.73 -1.64 -17.13
CA ASP A 121 7.67 -1.47 -18.25
C ASP A 121 6.95 -1.31 -19.62
N ALA A 122 5.69 -1.77 -19.72
CA ALA A 122 4.84 -1.61 -20.89
C ALA A 122 3.96 -0.34 -20.81
N GLY A 123 4.15 0.49 -19.78
CA GLY A 123 3.40 1.73 -19.55
C GLY A 123 1.99 1.54 -19.01
N ARG A 124 1.57 0.31 -18.69
CA ARG A 124 0.25 -0.03 -18.13
C ARG A 124 0.19 0.33 -16.66
N LEU A 125 -0.98 0.76 -16.21
CA LEU A 125 -1.21 1.08 -14.80
C LEU A 125 -1.40 -0.21 -14.00
N VAL A 126 -0.56 -0.42 -12.99
CA VAL A 126 -0.54 -1.61 -12.14
C VAL A 126 -0.60 -1.24 -10.66
N THR A 127 -1.25 -2.09 -9.87
CA THR A 127 -1.31 -1.95 -8.41
C THR A 127 -0.01 -2.45 -7.75
N LEU A 128 0.62 -3.47 -8.34
CA LEU A 128 1.85 -4.08 -7.87
C LEU A 128 3.05 -3.49 -8.64
N GLY A 129 3.90 -2.73 -7.97
CA GLY A 129 5.13 -2.22 -8.58
C GLY A 129 6.11 -1.70 -7.54
N LEU A 130 7.41 -1.79 -7.84
CA LEU A 130 8.43 -1.18 -6.99
C LEU A 130 8.34 0.34 -7.11
N ARG A 131 7.90 0.99 -6.04
CA ARG A 131 7.61 2.42 -6.06
C ARG A 131 8.88 3.25 -6.11
N HIS A 132 8.84 4.33 -6.88
CA HIS A 132 10.00 5.18 -7.15
C HIS A 132 10.61 5.78 -5.87
N TYR A 133 9.81 6.10 -4.84
CA TYR A 133 10.31 6.66 -3.59
C TYR A 133 11.14 5.65 -2.77
N LEU A 134 10.98 4.35 -2.98
CA LEU A 134 11.83 3.32 -2.39
C LEU A 134 13.24 3.29 -3.00
N ARG A 135 13.45 4.00 -4.11
CA ARG A 135 14.77 4.19 -4.75
C ARG A 135 15.44 5.51 -4.37
N LEU A 136 14.85 6.31 -3.48
CA LEU A 136 15.49 7.53 -2.97
C LEU A 136 16.89 7.22 -2.42
N VAL A 137 17.90 7.97 -2.85
CA VAL A 137 19.31 7.72 -2.51
C VAL A 137 19.54 7.87 -1.00
N ASN A 138 19.05 8.97 -0.41
CA ASN A 138 19.21 9.22 1.02
C ASN A 138 18.34 8.26 1.86
N PRO A 139 18.94 7.37 2.68
CA PRO A 139 18.20 6.40 3.47
C PRO A 139 17.26 7.03 4.51
N SER A 140 17.68 8.10 5.16
CA SER A 140 16.88 8.78 6.19
C SER A 140 15.61 9.40 5.58
N HIS A 141 15.75 10.05 4.42
CA HIS A 141 14.60 10.60 3.70
C HIS A 141 13.67 9.49 3.21
N ARG A 142 14.24 8.39 2.68
CA ARG A 142 13.47 7.23 2.25
C ARG A 142 12.66 6.63 3.40
N VAL A 143 13.26 6.43 4.56
CA VAL A 143 12.59 5.91 5.75
C VAL A 143 11.49 6.86 6.22
N ALA A 144 11.77 8.16 6.33
CA ALA A 144 10.79 9.14 6.76
C ALA A 144 9.59 9.23 5.81
N TYR A 145 9.85 9.23 4.50
CA TYR A 145 8.80 9.27 3.48
C TYR A 145 7.95 7.99 3.46
N THR A 146 8.56 6.81 3.60
CA THR A 146 7.81 5.56 3.75
C THR A 146 6.93 5.60 4.99
N ARG A 147 7.49 6.01 6.15
CA ARG A 147 6.74 6.18 7.40
C ARG A 147 5.57 7.15 7.28
N PHE A 148 5.78 8.25 6.55
CA PHE A 148 4.72 9.18 6.22
C PHE A 148 3.59 8.52 5.44
N LEU A 149 3.90 7.79 4.35
CA LEU A 149 2.87 7.17 3.50
C LEU A 149 2.06 6.07 4.19
N VAL A 150 2.66 5.35 5.14
CA VAL A 150 2.02 4.21 5.83
C VAL A 150 1.48 4.56 7.22
N SER A 151 1.48 5.85 7.58
CA SER A 151 1.11 6.38 8.89
C SER A 151 1.84 5.66 10.04
N ASP A 152 3.17 5.49 9.90
CA ASP A 152 4.11 4.99 10.93
C ASP A 152 5.03 6.12 11.40
N HIS A 153 4.44 7.22 11.85
CA HIS A 153 5.16 8.43 12.26
C HIS A 153 4.73 8.92 13.65
N LYS A 154 5.56 9.78 14.25
CA LYS A 154 5.42 10.22 15.65
C LYS A 154 4.45 11.39 15.89
N LEU A 155 3.61 11.71 14.92
CA LEU A 155 2.56 12.73 15.08
C LEU A 155 1.44 12.23 15.99
N ALA A 156 0.79 13.14 16.72
CA ALA A 156 -0.23 12.83 17.71
C ALA A 156 -1.44 12.10 17.11
N ILE A 157 -1.78 12.35 15.83
CA ILE A 157 -2.85 11.64 15.12
C ILE A 157 -2.67 10.11 15.17
N GLU A 158 -1.42 9.62 15.12
CA GLU A 158 -1.07 8.20 15.16
C GLU A 158 -0.65 7.70 16.54
N GLU A 159 0.00 8.53 17.37
CA GLU A 159 0.45 8.08 18.70
C GLU A 159 -0.70 8.06 19.73
N LEU A 160 -1.60 9.05 19.71
CA LEU A 160 -2.68 9.19 20.70
C LEU A 160 -3.96 8.42 20.34
N ARG A 161 -4.02 7.80 19.15
CA ARG A 161 -5.12 6.91 18.76
C ARG A 161 -5.07 5.55 19.44
N HIS A 162 -3.96 5.24 20.11
CA HIS A 162 -3.72 3.99 20.81
C HIS A 162 -3.46 4.31 22.27
N ALA A 163 -4.20 3.68 23.18
CA ALA A 163 -3.92 3.76 24.60
C ALA A 163 -2.59 3.06 24.91
N ASN A 164 -1.81 3.59 25.84
CA ASN A 164 -0.60 2.97 26.35
C ASN A 164 -0.45 3.25 27.86
N ARG A 165 0.75 2.99 28.42
CA ARG A 165 1.02 3.20 29.85
C ARG A 165 0.99 4.67 30.27
N SER A 166 1.18 5.59 29.34
CA SER A 166 1.34 7.02 29.57
C SER A 166 0.06 7.82 29.28
N TRP A 167 -0.84 7.31 28.43
CA TRP A 167 -2.11 7.96 28.10
C TRP A 167 -3.20 6.97 27.71
N ARG A 168 -4.46 7.39 27.89
CA ARG A 168 -5.64 6.69 27.37
C ARG A 168 -5.89 7.04 25.90
N TYR A 169 -6.86 6.36 25.31
CA TYR A 169 -7.34 6.71 23.97
C TYR A 169 -7.79 8.18 23.93
N VAL A 170 -7.31 8.93 22.94
CA VAL A 170 -7.67 10.33 22.73
C VAL A 170 -8.50 10.45 21.45
N GLU A 171 -9.65 11.12 21.53
CA GLU A 171 -10.49 11.42 20.35
C GLU A 171 -9.73 12.30 19.35
N ARG A 172 -10.01 12.14 18.05
CA ARG A 172 -9.22 12.75 16.97
C ARG A 172 -9.11 14.27 17.14
N GLU A 173 -10.22 14.91 17.47
CA GLU A 173 -10.37 16.35 17.62
C GLU A 173 -9.52 16.92 18.76
N LEU A 174 -9.18 16.07 19.74
CA LEU A 174 -8.37 16.42 20.91
C LEU A 174 -6.88 16.11 20.72
N ARG A 175 -6.46 15.50 19.60
CA ARG A 175 -5.05 15.20 19.31
C ARG A 175 -4.34 16.46 18.77
N LEU A 176 -4.33 17.53 19.56
CA LEU A 176 -3.85 18.84 19.13
C LEU A 176 -2.33 18.83 18.90
N CYS A 177 -1.90 19.68 17.97
CA CYS A 177 -0.51 19.89 17.61
C CYS A 177 0.30 20.38 18.80
N ARG A 178 1.37 19.67 19.13
CA ARG A 178 2.31 19.99 20.22
C ARG A 178 3.01 21.34 20.08
N PHE A 179 2.98 21.96 18.90
CA PHE A 179 3.59 23.28 18.69
C PHE A 179 2.59 24.42 18.86
N CYS A 180 1.42 24.37 18.21
CA CYS A 180 0.47 25.49 18.21
C CYS A 180 -0.76 25.28 19.09
N HIS A 181 -1.04 24.04 19.54
CA HIS A 181 -2.19 23.65 20.35
C HIS A 181 -3.56 24.07 19.74
N ALA A 182 -3.63 24.34 18.44
CA ALA A 182 -4.81 24.93 17.79
C ALA A 182 -5.47 23.99 16.75
N GLY A 183 -4.69 23.13 16.10
CA GLY A 183 -5.20 22.18 15.11
C GLY A 183 -4.80 20.76 15.46
N VAL A 184 -5.50 19.77 14.90
CA VAL A 184 -5.13 18.35 15.03
C VAL A 184 -3.72 18.14 14.47
N GLU A 185 -2.88 17.41 15.19
CA GLU A 185 -1.52 17.06 14.77
C GLU A 185 -1.53 15.92 13.75
N ASP A 186 -2.01 16.21 12.55
CA ASP A 186 -1.93 15.32 11.40
C ASP A 186 -0.84 15.76 10.41
N GLU A 187 -0.64 14.95 9.36
CA GLU A 187 0.41 15.15 8.38
C GLU A 187 0.22 16.45 7.60
N CYS A 188 -1.02 16.81 7.28
CA CYS A 188 -1.35 18.06 6.60
C CYS A 188 -1.01 19.26 7.49
N HIS A 189 -1.40 19.19 8.77
CA HIS A 189 -1.09 20.23 9.72
C HIS A 189 0.42 20.40 9.90
N ALA A 190 1.15 19.31 10.15
CA ALA A 190 2.59 19.33 10.39
C ALA A 190 3.37 19.88 9.18
N LEU A 191 3.06 19.41 7.98
CA LEU A 191 3.82 19.75 6.77
C LEU A 191 3.42 21.12 6.20
N LEU A 192 2.12 21.46 6.20
CA LEU A 192 1.59 22.55 5.38
C LEU A 192 0.95 23.71 6.17
N ILE A 193 0.56 23.50 7.43
CA ILE A 193 -0.26 24.51 8.15
C ILE A 193 0.47 25.09 9.36
N CYS A 194 1.02 24.25 10.24
CA CYS A 194 1.49 24.65 11.57
C CYS A 194 2.46 25.85 11.54
N SER A 195 2.14 26.91 12.27
CA SER A 195 3.00 28.09 12.46
C SER A 195 3.55 28.19 13.89
N GLY A 196 3.32 27.18 14.74
CA GLY A 196 3.71 27.17 16.15
C GLY A 196 5.22 26.99 16.40
N HIS A 197 6.03 26.84 15.35
CA HIS A 197 7.48 26.76 15.46
C HIS A 197 8.15 27.49 14.29
N PRO A 198 9.05 28.48 14.52
CA PRO A 198 9.66 29.28 13.46
C PRO A 198 10.35 28.45 12.37
N SER A 199 11.05 27.37 12.75
CA SER A 199 11.72 26.50 11.77
C SER A 199 10.74 25.75 10.86
N LEU A 200 9.51 25.45 11.29
CA LEU A 200 8.51 24.81 10.41
C LEU A 200 8.09 25.77 9.30
N SER A 201 7.81 27.03 9.67
CA SER A 201 7.47 28.08 8.70
C SER A 201 8.60 28.31 7.69
N ARG A 202 9.85 28.30 8.16
CA ARG A 202 11.03 28.46 7.29
C ARG A 202 11.19 27.28 6.33
N LEU A 203 11.17 26.04 6.85
CA LEU A 203 11.27 24.82 6.03
C LEU A 203 10.18 24.79 4.94
N ARG A 204 8.95 25.14 5.30
CA ARG A 204 7.83 25.20 4.35
C ARG A 204 8.02 26.30 3.31
N ALA A 205 8.42 27.50 3.71
CA ALA A 205 8.65 28.61 2.79
C ALA A 205 9.76 28.29 1.78
N ASP A 206 10.85 27.68 2.23
CA ASP A 206 11.97 27.27 1.38
C ASP A 206 11.55 26.14 0.44
N PHE A 207 10.82 25.13 0.94
CA PHE A 207 10.27 24.04 0.14
C PHE A 207 9.30 24.54 -0.94
N LEU A 208 8.31 25.37 -0.57
CA LEU A 208 7.32 25.89 -1.53
C LEU A 208 7.98 26.76 -2.59
N ARG A 209 9.00 27.54 -2.23
CA ARG A 209 9.79 28.32 -3.20
C ARG A 209 10.43 27.41 -4.24
N ASP A 210 11.14 26.37 -3.82
CA ASP A 210 11.79 25.40 -4.72
C ASP A 210 10.76 24.63 -5.59
N VAL A 211 9.67 24.17 -4.99
CA VAL A 211 8.58 23.50 -5.71
C VAL A 211 7.99 24.41 -6.77
N PHE A 212 7.69 25.67 -6.45
CA PHE A 212 7.06 26.57 -7.42
C PHE A 212 8.01 27.14 -8.47
N MET A 213 9.32 27.14 -8.22
CA MET A 213 10.30 27.43 -9.28
C MET A 213 10.40 26.27 -10.27
N SER A 214 10.36 25.03 -9.78
CA SER A 214 10.47 23.84 -10.63
C SER A 214 9.15 23.42 -11.30
N GLN A 215 8.01 23.68 -10.65
CA GLN A 215 6.67 23.30 -11.09
C GLN A 215 5.67 24.45 -10.83
N PRO A 216 5.67 25.51 -11.67
CA PRO A 216 4.86 26.71 -11.44
C PRO A 216 3.35 26.46 -11.37
N ASP A 217 2.83 25.46 -12.10
CA ASP A 217 1.41 25.14 -12.14
C ASP A 217 0.83 24.72 -10.78
N LEU A 218 1.68 24.17 -9.89
CA LEU A 218 1.26 23.79 -8.53
C LEU A 218 0.88 25.00 -7.67
N ARG A 219 1.27 26.23 -8.05
CA ARG A 219 0.79 27.44 -7.37
C ARG A 219 -0.73 27.56 -7.42
N ARG A 220 -1.38 27.06 -8.48
CA ARG A 220 -2.84 27.11 -8.61
C ARG A 220 -3.54 26.22 -7.60
N LEU A 221 -2.84 25.24 -7.05
CA LEU A 221 -3.35 24.29 -6.06
C LEU A 221 -3.17 24.78 -4.61
N THR A 222 -2.60 25.96 -4.36
CA THR A 222 -2.48 26.47 -2.98
C THR A 222 -3.82 26.90 -2.37
N SER A 223 -4.84 27.09 -3.20
CA SER A 223 -6.21 27.43 -2.77
C SER A 223 -7.06 26.20 -2.46
N VAL A 224 -6.62 25.00 -2.83
CA VAL A 224 -7.35 23.75 -2.50
C VAL A 224 -7.07 23.34 -1.04
N PRO A 225 -7.90 22.47 -0.44
CA PRO A 225 -7.62 21.92 0.88
C PRO A 225 -6.21 21.35 0.99
N ALA A 226 -5.59 21.50 2.17
CA ALA A 226 -4.21 21.07 2.39
C ALA A 226 -3.97 19.58 2.08
N TYR A 227 -4.97 18.73 2.30
CA TYR A 227 -4.95 17.32 1.95
C TYR A 227 -4.77 17.11 0.44
N ASP A 228 -5.58 17.77 -0.39
CA ASP A 228 -5.53 17.65 -1.84
C ASP A 228 -4.22 18.20 -2.39
N PHE A 229 -3.72 19.29 -1.82
CA PHE A 229 -2.41 19.84 -2.18
C PHE A 229 -1.28 18.87 -1.81
N LEU A 230 -1.30 18.28 -0.61
CA LEU A 230 -0.32 17.29 -0.19
C LEU A 230 -0.37 16.04 -1.07
N LEU A 231 -1.57 15.57 -1.42
CA LEU A 231 -1.76 14.43 -2.31
C LEU A 231 -1.17 14.70 -3.70
N ALA A 232 -1.38 15.91 -4.24
CA ALA A 232 -0.76 16.32 -5.51
C ALA A 232 0.77 16.37 -5.44
N LEU A 233 1.35 16.82 -4.32
CA LEU A 233 2.80 16.79 -4.10
C LEU A 233 3.34 15.36 -4.05
N VAL A 234 2.64 14.46 -3.36
CA VAL A 234 3.00 13.04 -3.23
C VAL A 234 2.89 12.29 -4.55
N ALA A 235 1.88 12.61 -5.35
CA ALA A 235 1.67 11.99 -6.67
C ALA A 235 2.70 12.45 -7.72
N ASN A 236 3.40 13.57 -7.51
CA ASN A 236 4.37 14.09 -8.46
C ASN A 236 5.77 13.47 -8.26
N HIS A 237 6.14 12.56 -9.17
CA HIS A 237 7.41 11.82 -9.12
C HIS A 237 8.65 12.75 -9.16
N ASN A 238 8.55 13.93 -9.78
CA ASN A 238 9.65 14.89 -9.86
C ASN A 238 9.91 15.60 -8.52
N LEU A 239 8.94 15.55 -7.61
CA LEU A 239 9.02 16.20 -6.30
C LEU A 239 9.36 15.22 -5.19
N THR A 240 9.39 13.91 -5.44
CA THR A 240 9.56 12.88 -4.40
C THR A 240 10.75 13.13 -3.49
N ALA A 241 11.91 13.47 -4.04
CA ALA A 241 13.10 13.77 -3.23
C ALA A 241 12.93 15.02 -2.34
N ARG A 242 12.25 16.05 -2.86
CA ARG A 242 11.97 17.30 -2.14
C ARG A 242 10.95 17.08 -1.03
N VAL A 243 9.86 16.37 -1.33
CA VAL A 243 8.83 16.02 -0.34
C VAL A 243 9.43 15.13 0.74
N ALA A 244 10.23 14.13 0.37
CA ALA A 244 10.89 13.25 1.34
C ALA A 244 11.85 14.01 2.28
N LYS A 245 12.58 15.00 1.75
CA LYS A 245 13.41 15.89 2.59
C LYS A 245 12.55 16.72 3.54
N LEU A 246 11.48 17.36 3.06
CA LEU A 246 10.58 18.14 3.91
C LEU A 246 9.98 17.27 5.03
N VAL A 247 9.48 16.07 4.67
CA VAL A 247 8.92 15.11 5.62
C VAL A 247 9.94 14.75 6.69
N TYR A 248 11.18 14.44 6.30
CA TYR A 248 12.26 14.12 7.24
C TYR A 248 12.54 15.29 8.19
N ASP A 249 12.81 16.49 7.65
CA ASP A 249 13.17 17.66 8.45
C ASP A 249 12.04 18.05 9.42
N VAL A 250 10.78 18.02 8.96
CA VAL A 250 9.61 18.30 9.81
C VAL A 250 9.44 17.23 10.88
N PHE A 251 9.54 15.94 10.53
CA PHE A 251 9.37 14.85 11.50
C PHE A 251 10.45 14.85 12.57
N GLU A 252 11.69 15.22 12.25
CA GLU A 252 12.75 15.37 13.26
C GLU A 252 12.43 16.52 14.25
N LEU A 253 11.87 17.63 13.77
CA LEU A 253 11.39 18.69 14.67
C LEU A 253 10.27 18.21 15.61
N TYR A 254 9.28 17.50 15.06
CA TYR A 254 8.18 16.96 15.87
C TYR A 254 8.69 15.92 16.89
N LYS A 255 9.60 15.05 16.48
CA LYS A 255 10.20 14.03 17.34
C LYS A 255 11.01 14.64 18.50
N ALA A 256 11.62 15.80 18.29
CA ALA A 256 12.39 16.50 19.32
C ALA A 256 11.53 17.16 20.41
N LYS A 257 10.22 17.33 20.19
CA LYS A 257 9.29 17.91 21.17
C LYS A 257 8.34 16.83 21.70
N GLU A 258 8.08 16.81 22.99
CA GLU A 258 7.11 15.90 23.59
C GLU A 258 5.71 16.10 23.01
N ILE A 259 4.96 15.01 22.87
CA ILE A 259 3.58 15.04 22.39
C ILE A 259 2.74 15.80 23.42
N TRP A 260 1.92 16.74 22.95
CA TRP A 260 0.93 17.34 23.83
C TRP A 260 -0.24 16.36 24.03
N VAL A 261 -0.45 15.96 25.28
CA VAL A 261 -1.56 15.10 25.69
C VAL A 261 -2.59 15.97 26.41
N PRO A 262 -3.88 15.95 26.01
CA PRO A 262 -4.90 16.71 26.69
C PRO A 262 -5.06 16.23 28.15
N PRO A 263 -5.40 17.12 29.09
CA PRO A 263 -5.67 16.75 30.47
C PRO A 263 -6.74 15.65 30.59
N SER A 264 -6.62 14.80 31.62
CA SER A 264 -7.44 13.61 31.80
C SER A 264 -8.95 13.85 31.86
N HIS A 265 -9.40 15.05 32.27
CA HIS A 265 -10.83 15.40 32.32
C HIS A 265 -11.46 15.61 30.93
N PHE A 266 -10.66 15.77 29.88
CA PHE A 266 -11.15 15.78 28.48
C PHE A 266 -11.22 14.38 27.87
N LEU A 267 -10.68 13.36 28.53
CA LEU A 267 -10.69 11.99 28.06
C LEU A 267 -11.94 11.29 28.61
N ARG A 268 -12.72 10.65 27.74
CA ARG A 268 -13.87 9.85 28.19
C ARG A 268 -13.38 8.77 29.16
N ALA A 269 -14.15 8.52 30.22
CA ALA A 269 -13.99 7.31 31.01
C ALA A 269 -14.32 6.12 30.10
N ASP A 270 -13.44 5.12 30.05
CA ASP A 270 -13.63 3.96 29.18
C ASP A 270 -14.97 3.28 29.48
N SER A 271 -15.85 3.17 28.49
CA SER A 271 -16.92 2.18 28.49
C SER A 271 -16.26 0.81 28.44
N GLN A 272 -16.44 -0.01 29.47
CA GLN A 272 -16.03 -1.41 29.49
C GLN A 272 -16.66 -2.20 28.33
#